data_AF-A0A838PAV7-F1
#
_entry.id   AF-A0A838PAV7-F1
#
_cell.length_a   1.000
_cell.length_b   1.000
_cell.length_c   1.000
_cell.angle_alpha   90.00
_cell.angle_beta   90.00
_cell.angle_gamma   90.00
#
_symmetry.space_group_name_H-M   'P 1'
#
loop_
_entity.id
_entity.type
_entity.pdbx_description
1 polymer ?
#
loop_
_entity_poly.entity_id
_entity_poly.type
_entity_poly.pdbx_seq_one_letter_code
_entity_poly.pdbx_strand_id
1 'polypeptide(L)'
;MANDCAIITNRQPRNLLSGYELTAAERRELHYIDWTAETSGGDFFRYKGQIYDVDEFTPAQELFGSYWHGYQSDSFFSGILFRFADEHYDSVIVGRYYC
;
A
#
# COMPACT_ATOMS: atom_id res chain seq x y z
N MET A 1 -12.42 -5.24 -24.04
CA MET A 1 -11.08 -4.86 -24.53
C MET A 1 -10.27 -4.57 -23.29
N ALA A 2 -9.30 -5.42 -22.95
CA ALA A 2 -8.42 -5.16 -21.82
C ALA A 2 -7.41 -4.10 -22.27
N ASN A 3 -7.38 -2.95 -21.61
CA ASN A 3 -6.17 -2.11 -21.68
C ASN A 3 -5.07 -2.96 -21.03
N ASP A 4 -4.03 -3.30 -21.78
CA ASP A 4 -2.89 -4.09 -21.27
C ASP A 4 -2.13 -3.25 -20.24
N CYS A 5 -2.62 -3.24 -19.00
CA CYS A 5 -1.95 -2.59 -17.88
C CYS A 5 -0.65 -3.34 -17.54
N ALA A 6 0.49 -2.67 -17.65
CA ALA A 6 1.78 -3.24 -17.29
C ALA A 6 2.01 -3.13 -15.78
N ILE A 7 2.33 -4.24 -15.11
CA ILE A 7 2.66 -4.25 -13.68
C ILE A 7 4.15 -4.50 -13.48
N ILE A 8 4.84 -3.57 -12.82
CA ILE A 8 6.26 -3.68 -12.50
C ILE A 8 6.43 -3.91 -11.00
N THR A 9 7.12 -4.99 -10.62
CA THR A 9 7.45 -5.31 -9.23
C THR A 9 8.79 -6.02 -9.14
N ASN A 10 9.54 -5.75 -8.06
CA ASN A 10 10.77 -6.48 -7.75
C ASN A 10 10.54 -7.68 -6.82
N ARG A 11 9.27 -7.94 -6.43
CA ARG A 11 8.85 -9.02 -5.52
C ARG A 11 9.55 -9.05 -4.16
N GLN A 12 10.18 -7.94 -3.75
CA GLN A 12 10.84 -7.85 -2.45
C GLN A 12 9.80 -7.50 -1.37
N PRO A 13 9.69 -8.29 -0.29
CA PRO A 13 8.87 -7.96 0.85
C PRO A 13 9.29 -6.65 1.52
N ARG A 14 8.32 -5.93 2.07
CA ARG A 14 8.50 -4.72 2.87
C ARG A 14 7.68 -4.87 4.13
N ASN A 15 8.34 -4.77 5.28
CA ASN A 15 7.67 -4.94 6.57
C ASN A 15 6.54 -3.93 6.72
N LEU A 16 5.42 -4.41 7.27
CA LEU A 16 4.42 -3.53 7.84
C LEU A 16 4.98 -2.90 9.11
N LEU A 17 4.46 -1.71 9.40
CA LEU A 17 4.87 -0.86 10.49
C LEU A 17 3.63 -0.50 11.28
N SER A 18 3.78 -0.47 12.58
CA SER A 18 2.80 0.17 13.46
C SER A 18 2.91 1.69 13.38
N GLY A 19 1.86 2.40 13.81
CA GLY A 19 1.88 3.86 13.92
C GLY A 19 3.02 4.39 14.81
N TYR A 20 3.50 3.60 15.77
CA TYR A 20 4.62 3.96 16.65
C TYR A 20 5.97 4.02 15.93
N GLU A 21 6.14 3.28 14.84
CA GLU A 21 7.38 3.22 14.05
C GLU A 21 7.46 4.33 12.98
N LEU A 22 6.39 5.10 12.84
CA LEU A 22 6.35 6.25 11.94
C LEU A 22 7.05 7.45 12.58
N THR A 23 7.82 8.14 11.74
CA THR A 23 8.40 9.44 12.09
C THR A 23 7.32 10.51 12.20
N ALA A 24 7.61 11.60 12.91
CA ALA A 24 6.70 12.75 12.98
C ALA A 24 6.42 13.39 11.60
N ALA A 25 7.32 13.22 10.61
CA ALA A 25 7.09 13.67 9.25
C ALA A 25 6.09 12.77 8.52
N GLU A 26 6.25 11.46 8.61
CA GLU A 26 5.33 10.50 7.99
C GLU A 26 3.91 10.60 8.56
N ARG A 27 3.79 10.75 9.89
CA ARG A 27 2.48 10.98 10.53
C ARG A 27 1.77 12.23 10.01
N ARG A 28 2.52 13.27 9.62
CA ARG A 28 1.93 14.50 9.04
C ARG A 28 1.35 14.29 7.64
N GLU A 29 1.87 13.35 6.87
CA GLU A 29 1.29 12.99 5.56
C GLU A 29 -0.07 12.31 5.74
N LEU A 30 -0.21 11.52 6.81
CA LEU A 30 -1.41 10.82 7.24
C LEU A 30 -2.34 11.73 8.07
N HIS A 31 -2.67 12.89 7.51
CA HIS A 31 -3.42 13.97 8.16
C HIS A 31 -4.86 13.63 8.55
N TYR A 32 -5.40 12.52 8.05
CA TYR A 32 -6.72 12.00 8.40
C TYR A 32 -6.73 11.17 9.69
N ILE A 33 -5.55 10.74 10.18
CA ILE A 33 -5.42 10.00 11.42
C ILE A 33 -5.22 10.98 12.58
N ASP A 34 -6.04 10.84 13.63
CA ASP A 34 -5.81 11.53 14.90
C ASP A 34 -4.72 10.81 15.70
N TRP A 35 -3.48 11.24 15.53
CA TRP A 35 -2.32 10.71 16.24
C TRP A 35 -2.30 11.01 17.76
N THR A 36 -3.27 11.80 18.26
CA THR A 36 -3.42 12.08 19.69
C THR A 36 -4.37 11.12 20.39
N ALA A 37 -5.25 10.44 19.64
CA ALA A 37 -6.05 9.35 20.14
C ALA A 37 -5.18 8.11 20.40
N GLU A 38 -5.45 7.36 21.47
CA GLU A 38 -4.69 6.16 21.87
C GLU A 38 -4.77 4.98 20.86
N THR A 39 -5.38 5.17 19.70
CA THR A 39 -5.45 4.19 18.63
C THR A 39 -4.30 4.37 17.65
N SER A 40 -3.13 3.83 18.02
CA SER A 40 -1.96 3.62 17.15
C SER A 40 -2.12 2.45 16.17
N GLY A 41 -3.37 2.00 15.96
CA GLY A 41 -3.72 0.93 15.04
C GLY A 41 -3.56 1.37 13.59
N GLY A 42 -3.28 0.40 12.72
CA GLY A 42 -3.05 0.61 11.30
C GLY A 42 -1.80 -0.13 10.85
N ASP A 43 -1.85 -0.64 9.61
CA ASP A 43 -0.75 -1.34 8.97
C ASP A 43 -0.15 -0.44 7.89
N PHE A 44 1.06 0.07 8.15
CA PHE A 44 1.71 1.01 7.24
C PHE A 44 2.92 0.39 6.54
N PHE A 45 3.26 0.85 5.33
CA PHE A 45 4.51 0.47 4.69
C PHE A 45 5.17 1.62 3.92
N ARG A 46 6.50 1.59 3.89
CA ARG A 46 7.30 2.56 3.13
C ARG A 46 7.53 2.07 1.71
N TYR A 47 7.20 2.90 0.72
CA TYR A 47 7.53 2.62 -0.67
C TYR A 47 7.95 3.89 -1.41
N LYS A 48 9.12 3.86 -2.05
CA LYS A 48 9.69 4.99 -2.82
C LYS A 48 9.68 6.34 -2.07
N GLY A 49 9.97 6.32 -0.78
CA GLY A 49 10.05 7.54 0.05
C GLY A 49 8.69 8.08 0.51
N GLN A 50 7.61 7.36 0.27
CA GLN A 50 6.27 7.68 0.79
C GLN A 50 5.82 6.61 1.79
N ILE A 51 4.92 7.02 2.69
CA ILE A 51 4.22 6.13 3.61
C ILE A 51 2.83 5.83 3.07
N TYR A 52 2.42 4.58 3.15
CA TYR A 52 1.10 4.11 2.73
C TYR A 52 0.42 3.40 3.88
N ASP A 53 -0.88 3.66 4.05
CA ASP A 53 -1.78 2.92 4.92
C ASP A 53 -2.46 1.83 4.09
N VAL A 54 -2.41 0.57 4.56
CA VAL A 54 -3.05 -0.57 3.90
C VAL A 54 -4.56 -0.38 3.77
N ASP A 55 -5.21 0.26 4.75
CA ASP A 55 -6.67 0.42 4.77
C ASP A 55 -7.18 1.44 3.73
N GLU A 56 -6.29 2.28 3.18
CA GLU A 56 -6.61 3.25 2.12
C GLU A 56 -6.61 2.64 0.70
N PHE A 57 -6.38 1.32 0.57
CA PHE A 57 -6.36 0.64 -0.72
C PHE A 57 -7.71 0.04 -1.06
N THR A 58 -8.13 0.21 -2.32
CA THR A 58 -9.32 -0.45 -2.86
C THR A 58 -9.00 -1.90 -3.24
N PRO A 59 -9.90 -2.88 -3.06
CA PRO A 59 -9.68 -4.27 -3.49
C PRO A 59 -9.28 -4.38 -4.97
N ALA A 60 -8.19 -5.11 -5.26
CA ALA A 60 -7.58 -5.16 -6.60
C ALA A 60 -8.00 -6.35 -7.47
N GLN A 61 -8.74 -7.32 -6.93
CA GLN A 61 -8.91 -8.63 -7.55
C GLN A 61 -9.64 -8.57 -8.88
N GLU A 62 -10.65 -7.70 -9.02
CA GLU A 62 -11.44 -7.56 -10.25
C GLU A 62 -10.64 -6.92 -11.39
N LEU A 63 -9.73 -6.00 -11.07
CA LEU A 63 -8.99 -5.21 -12.06
C LEU A 63 -7.61 -5.77 -12.38
N PHE A 64 -6.93 -6.36 -11.39
CA PHE A 64 -5.52 -6.78 -11.48
C PHE A 64 -5.31 -8.26 -11.18
N GLY A 65 -6.39 -9.02 -10.95
CA GLY A 65 -6.37 -10.45 -10.66
C GLY A 65 -6.11 -10.78 -9.19
N SER A 66 -6.37 -12.03 -8.81
CA SER A 66 -6.38 -12.50 -7.41
C SER A 66 -5.03 -12.47 -6.69
N TYR A 67 -3.93 -12.23 -7.40
CA TYR A 67 -2.60 -12.13 -6.78
C TYR A 67 -2.44 -10.83 -5.97
N TRP A 68 -3.10 -9.75 -6.39
CA TRP A 68 -3.04 -8.45 -5.72
C TRP A 68 -4.24 -8.27 -4.79
N HIS A 69 -4.00 -7.75 -3.59
CA HIS A 69 -5.04 -7.58 -2.59
C HIS A 69 -5.67 -6.19 -2.66
N GLY A 70 -4.85 -5.16 -2.86
CA GLY A 70 -5.36 -3.80 -3.00
C GLY A 70 -4.55 -2.95 -3.97
N TYR A 71 -5.20 -1.92 -4.50
CA TYR A 71 -4.60 -0.90 -5.35
C TYR A 71 -5.01 0.51 -4.90
N GLN A 72 -4.16 1.47 -5.22
CA GLN A 72 -4.43 2.89 -5.05
C GLN A 72 -3.91 3.63 -6.29
N SER A 73 -4.75 4.45 -6.89
CA SER A 73 -4.39 5.25 -8.07
C SER A 73 -3.55 6.46 -7.68
N ASP A 74 -2.39 6.64 -8.33
CA ASP A 74 -1.61 7.88 -8.24
C ASP A 74 -1.97 8.87 -9.38
N SER A 75 -2.53 8.35 -10.49
CA SER A 75 -3.08 9.13 -11.60
C SER A 75 -4.20 8.35 -12.31
N PHE A 76 -4.73 8.90 -13.41
CA PHE A 76 -5.69 8.17 -14.26
C PHE A 76 -5.08 6.92 -14.92
N PHE A 77 -3.75 6.93 -15.11
CA PHE A 77 -2.99 5.97 -15.91
C PHE A 77 -1.99 5.15 -15.08
N SER A 78 -1.92 5.39 -13.77
CA SER A 78 -0.95 4.71 -12.94
C SER A 78 -1.40 4.62 -11.49
N GLY A 79 -0.71 3.75 -10.77
CA GLY A 79 -0.88 3.63 -9.35
C GLY A 79 -0.01 2.54 -8.77
N ILE A 80 -0.33 2.19 -7.55
CA ILE A 80 0.37 1.21 -6.75
C ILE A 80 -0.56 0.04 -6.42
N LEU A 81 0.05 -1.13 -6.27
CA LEU A 81 -0.61 -2.35 -5.84
C LEU A 81 0.14 -2.90 -4.64
N PHE A 82 -0.57 -3.56 -3.74
CA PHE A 82 0.07 -4.40 -2.74
C PHE A 82 -0.61 -5.76 -2.63
N ARG A 83 0.16 -6.73 -2.12
CA ARG A 83 -0.34 -7.95 -1.50
C ARG A 83 0.45 -8.20 -0.23
N PHE A 84 -0.14 -8.92 0.72
CA PHE A 84 0.61 -9.48 1.83
C PHE A 84 1.59 -10.53 1.31
N ALA A 85 2.82 -10.56 1.84
CA ALA A 85 3.84 -11.48 1.35
C ALA A 85 3.48 -12.93 1.66
N ASP A 86 2.91 -13.17 2.84
CA ASP A 86 2.57 -14.47 3.40
C ASP A 86 1.27 -14.41 4.25
N GLU A 87 0.98 -15.49 4.98
CA GLU A 87 -0.18 -15.66 5.85
C GLU A 87 0.00 -15.07 7.26
N HIS A 88 1.20 -14.59 7.60
CA HIS A 88 1.47 -13.93 8.89
C HIS A 88 1.16 -12.44 8.84
N TYR A 89 0.97 -11.88 7.65
CA TYR A 89 0.59 -10.48 7.43
C TYR A 89 1.63 -9.47 7.96
N ASP A 90 2.89 -9.86 8.11
CA ASP A 90 3.95 -8.98 8.64
C ASP A 90 4.63 -8.11 7.56
N SER A 91 4.40 -8.40 6.29
CA SER A 91 5.04 -7.69 5.18
C SER A 91 4.22 -7.71 3.90
N VAL A 92 4.53 -6.79 2.99
CA VAL A 92 3.85 -6.63 1.71
C VAL A 92 4.81 -6.67 0.52
N ILE A 93 4.34 -7.21 -0.60
CA ILE A 93 4.96 -7.03 -1.91
C ILE A 93 4.23 -5.90 -2.62
N VAL A 94 4.98 -4.95 -3.15
CA VAL A 94 4.44 -3.77 -3.83
C VAL A 94 4.70 -3.84 -5.34
N GLY A 95 3.72 -3.46 -6.13
CA GLY A 95 3.80 -3.27 -7.57
C GLY A 95 3.40 -1.85 -7.98
N ARG A 96 3.75 -1.45 -9.20
CA ARG A 96 3.19 -0.28 -9.87
C ARG A 96 2.50 -0.72 -11.14
N TYR A 97 1.27 -0.27 -11.36
CA TYR A 97 0.60 -0.46 -12.63
C TYR A 97 0.73 0.79 -13.50
N TYR A 98 0.75 0.56 -14.80
CA TYR A 98 0.70 1.56 -15.85
C TYR A 98 -0.33 1.11 -16.88
N CYS A 99 -1.40 1.89 -16.97
CA CYS A 99 -2.48 1.80 -17.94
C CYS A 99 -2.54 3.14 -18.70
#